data_AF-A0A9J8BZ84-F1
#
_entry.id   AF-A0A9J8BZ84-F1
#
_cell.length_a   1.000
_cell.length_b   1.000
_cell.length_c   1.000
_cell.angle_alpha   90.00
_cell.angle_beta   90.00
_cell.angle_gamma   90.00
#
_symmetry.space_group_name_H-M   'P 1'
#
loop_
_entity.id
_entity.type
_entity.pdbx_description
1 polymer ?
#
loop_
_entity_poly.entity_id
_entity_poly.type
_entity_poly.pdbx_seq_one_letter_code
_entity_poly.pdbx_strand_id
1 'polypeptide(L)'
;MCDTCVENEIKALAKIPLDAIDAHYLARSQDDFLFAFSAAAMPTKKSKTRKLRGHVSHGHGRIGKHRKHPGGRGNAGGMHHHRINFDKYHPGYFGKVGMRHYHLKRNTLFCPTINLDKLWTLVSEQTRVNYGKKPDGPAPIIDVVRAGYFKVLGKGKLPKQPVIVKAKFFSRRAEEKIKGVGGACVLTA
;
A
#
# COMPACT_ATOMS: atom_id res chain seq x y z
N MET A 1 -48.03 -15.16 0.83
CA MET A 1 -47.90 -13.67 0.85
C MET A 1 -48.15 -13.20 -0.57
N CYS A 2 -49.12 -12.30 -0.72
CA CYS A 2 -49.73 -11.90 -1.99
C CYS A 2 -48.79 -11.11 -2.90
N ASP A 3 -48.93 -11.32 -4.20
CA ASP A 3 -48.15 -10.73 -5.30
C ASP A 3 -48.27 -9.19 -5.43
N THR A 4 -49.05 -8.54 -4.56
CA THR A 4 -49.24 -7.08 -4.55
C THR A 4 -48.16 -6.31 -3.78
N CYS A 5 -47.27 -6.98 -3.04
CA CYS A 5 -46.17 -6.30 -2.32
C CYS A 5 -44.91 -6.10 -3.17
N VAL A 6 -44.66 -6.97 -4.17
CA VAL A 6 -43.44 -6.91 -5.01
C VAL A 6 -43.50 -5.75 -6.02
N GLU A 7 -44.68 -5.41 -6.52
CA GLU A 7 -44.85 -4.31 -7.49
C GLU A 7 -44.69 -2.91 -6.87
N ASN A 8 -44.91 -2.77 -5.55
CA ASN A 8 -44.83 -1.48 -4.87
C ASN A 8 -43.42 -1.11 -4.40
N GLU A 9 -42.50 -2.08 -4.23
CA GLU A 9 -41.09 -1.77 -3.96
C GLU A 9 -40.30 -1.40 -5.23
N ILE A 10 -40.68 -1.93 -6.39
CA ILE A 10 -40.01 -1.61 -7.67
C ILE A 10 -40.28 -0.15 -8.10
N LYS A 11 -41.45 0.40 -7.77
CA LYS A 11 -41.80 1.81 -8.09
C LYS A 11 -41.13 2.84 -7.16
N ALA A 12 -40.64 2.44 -5.99
CA ALA A 12 -39.94 3.35 -5.07
C ALA A 12 -38.46 3.58 -5.45
N LEU A 13 -37.84 2.65 -6.18
CA LEU A 13 -36.47 2.78 -6.68
C LEU A 13 -36.36 3.59 -7.99
N ALA A 14 -37.47 3.87 -8.68
CA ALA A 14 -37.50 4.60 -9.95
C ALA A 14 -37.55 6.14 -9.80
N LYS A 15 -37.25 6.68 -8.61
CA LYS A 15 -37.33 8.14 -8.33
C LYS A 15 -36.04 8.74 -7.79
N ILE A 16 -34.91 8.08 -8.01
CA ILE A 16 -33.60 8.70 -7.83
C ILE A 16 -33.14 9.15 -9.24
N PRO A 17 -32.97 10.46 -9.48
CA PRO A 17 -32.52 10.97 -10.77
C PRO A 17 -31.17 10.34 -11.15
N LEU A 18 -31.09 9.82 -12.37
CA LEU A 18 -29.93 9.12 -12.94
C LEU A 18 -28.68 10.03 -13.01
N ASP A 19 -28.90 11.33 -12.89
CA ASP A 19 -27.95 12.44 -12.87
C ASP A 19 -27.15 12.55 -11.55
N ALA A 20 -27.53 11.83 -10.48
CA ALA A 20 -26.78 11.84 -9.21
C ALA A 20 -25.68 10.76 -9.09
N ILE A 21 -25.77 9.69 -9.89
CA ILE A 21 -24.81 8.56 -9.83
C ILE A 21 -23.58 8.85 -10.71
N ASP A 22 -23.74 9.63 -11.79
CA ASP A 22 -22.64 9.98 -12.69
C ASP A 22 -21.69 11.04 -12.12
N ALA A 23 -22.16 11.96 -11.26
CA ALA A 23 -21.30 12.99 -10.68
C ALA A 23 -20.22 12.43 -9.73
N HIS A 24 -20.51 11.33 -9.03
CA HIS A 24 -19.59 10.74 -8.07
C HIS A 24 -18.58 9.76 -8.72
N TYR A 25 -18.92 9.21 -9.89
CA TYR A 25 -18.02 8.37 -10.69
C TYR A 25 -17.11 9.23 -11.60
N LEU A 26 -17.59 10.38 -12.09
CA LEU A 26 -16.78 11.37 -12.81
C LEU A 26 -15.79 12.12 -11.91
N ALA A 27 -16.11 12.34 -10.63
CA ALA A 27 -15.17 12.96 -9.69
C ALA A 27 -13.94 12.08 -9.38
N ARG A 28 -14.10 10.75 -9.39
CA ARG A 28 -12.97 9.82 -9.17
C ARG A 28 -12.13 9.57 -10.44
N SER A 29 -12.72 9.84 -11.61
CA SER A 29 -12.04 9.77 -12.91
C SER A 29 -11.20 11.01 -13.23
N GLN A 30 -11.47 12.16 -12.60
CA GLN A 30 -10.71 13.39 -12.85
C GLN A 30 -9.41 13.46 -12.03
N ASP A 31 -9.36 12.87 -10.84
CA ASP A 31 -8.15 12.88 -10.01
C ASP A 31 -7.05 11.91 -10.48
N ASP A 32 -7.42 10.81 -11.15
CA ASP A 32 -6.45 9.83 -11.68
C ASP A 32 -5.96 10.14 -13.11
N PHE A 33 -6.66 11.00 -13.87
CA PHE A 33 -6.18 11.48 -15.18
C PHE A 33 -5.28 12.72 -15.05
N LEU A 34 -5.32 13.42 -13.91
CA LEU A 34 -4.47 14.58 -13.60
C LEU A 34 -3.08 14.21 -13.05
N PHE A 35 -2.81 12.92 -12.78
CA PHE A 35 -1.50 12.49 -12.27
C PHE A 35 -0.46 12.21 -13.36
N ALA A 36 -0.82 12.29 -14.64
CA ALA A 36 0.06 11.94 -15.76
C ALA A 36 0.69 13.12 -16.53
N PHE A 37 0.42 14.38 -16.18
CA PHE A 37 0.98 15.53 -16.91
C PHE A 37 1.26 16.78 -16.05
N SER A 38 1.76 16.61 -14.82
CA SER A 38 2.36 17.73 -14.08
C SER A 38 3.88 17.60 -14.08
N ALA A 39 4.48 17.73 -15.26
CA ALA A 39 5.82 18.30 -15.36
C ALA A 39 5.69 19.77 -14.96
N ALA A 40 5.58 20.05 -13.66
CA ALA A 40 5.56 21.40 -13.12
C ALA A 40 6.75 22.16 -13.73
N ALA A 41 6.45 23.14 -14.58
CA ALA A 41 7.42 24.00 -15.20
C ALA A 41 8.09 24.83 -14.09
N MET A 42 9.16 24.29 -13.49
CA MET A 42 9.91 25.00 -12.48
C MET A 42 10.31 26.38 -13.03
N PRO A 43 10.01 27.48 -12.33
CA PRO A 43 10.28 28.82 -12.85
C PRO A 43 11.78 28.97 -13.10
N THR A 44 12.15 29.18 -14.36
CA THR A 44 13.55 29.28 -14.83
C THR A 44 14.33 30.39 -14.10
N LYS A 45 13.63 31.36 -13.49
CA LYS A 45 14.17 32.44 -12.66
C LYS A 45 15.06 31.95 -11.51
N LYS A 46 14.73 30.83 -10.86
CA LYS A 46 15.50 30.30 -9.72
C LYS A 46 16.63 29.34 -10.12
N SER A 47 16.80 29.07 -11.42
CA SER A 47 17.83 28.15 -11.90
C SER A 47 19.24 28.70 -11.68
N LYS A 48 20.19 27.82 -11.36
CA LYS A 48 21.62 28.15 -11.21
C LYS A 48 22.17 28.82 -12.47
N THR A 49 21.66 28.43 -13.65
CA THR A 49 22.03 28.99 -14.96
C THR A 49 21.85 30.50 -15.04
N ARG A 50 20.82 31.07 -14.39
CA ARG A 50 20.62 32.54 -14.41
C ARG A 50 21.73 33.28 -13.66
N LYS A 51 22.20 32.73 -12.54
CA LYS A 51 23.28 33.32 -11.73
C LYS A 51 24.66 33.14 -12.38
N LEU A 52 24.83 32.12 -13.22
CA LEU A 52 26.12 31.81 -13.85
C LEU A 52 26.37 32.54 -15.20
N ARG A 53 25.42 33.34 -15.70
CA ARG A 53 25.65 34.18 -16.90
C ARG A 53 26.74 35.21 -16.59
N GLY A 54 27.73 35.32 -17.47
CA GLY A 54 28.95 36.12 -17.27
C GLY A 54 30.14 35.33 -16.74
N HIS A 55 29.94 34.11 -16.20
CA HIS A 55 31.03 33.22 -15.86
C HIS A 55 31.50 32.41 -17.07
N VAL A 56 32.81 32.41 -17.33
CA VAL A 56 33.43 31.82 -18.54
C VAL A 56 33.17 30.31 -18.69
N SER A 57 33.11 29.53 -17.60
CA SER A 57 33.04 28.05 -17.65
C SER A 57 31.75 27.45 -17.07
N HIS A 58 30.78 28.28 -16.68
CA HIS A 58 29.52 27.83 -16.03
C HIS A 58 29.72 26.87 -14.83
N GLY A 59 30.87 26.93 -14.15
CA GLY A 59 31.18 26.09 -12.99
C GLY A 59 31.72 24.70 -13.30
N HIS A 60 32.12 24.41 -14.54
CA HIS A 60 32.71 23.12 -14.95
C HIS A 60 34.26 23.13 -15.00
N GLY A 61 34.89 24.14 -14.40
CA GLY A 61 36.36 24.31 -14.39
C GLY A 61 36.95 24.73 -15.74
N ARG A 62 38.21 25.17 -15.75
CA ARG A 62 38.92 25.58 -16.99
C ARG A 62 39.56 24.40 -17.73
N ILE A 63 40.12 23.45 -16.98
CA ILE A 63 40.92 22.33 -17.52
C ILE A 63 40.03 21.13 -17.85
N GLY A 64 39.29 20.60 -16.87
CA GLY A 64 38.48 19.38 -17.04
C GLY A 64 37.36 19.50 -18.05
N LYS A 65 36.66 20.65 -18.08
CA LYS A 65 35.53 21.02 -18.96
C LYS A 65 34.36 20.03 -18.92
N HIS A 66 33.18 20.49 -19.32
CA HIS A 66 32.04 19.62 -19.51
C HIS A 66 32.12 18.92 -20.87
N ARG A 67 32.47 17.63 -20.87
CA ARG A 67 32.54 16.79 -22.08
C ARG A 67 31.32 15.88 -22.18
N LYS A 68 31.12 15.26 -23.36
CA LYS A 68 29.88 14.52 -23.67
C LYS A 68 29.67 13.28 -22.79
N HIS A 69 30.62 12.33 -22.76
CA HIS A 69 30.49 11.08 -21.99
C HIS A 69 31.85 10.56 -21.47
N PRO A 70 32.47 11.21 -20.47
CA PRO A 70 33.63 10.62 -19.81
C PRO A 70 33.21 9.36 -19.04
N GLY A 71 33.91 8.24 -19.23
CA GLY A 71 33.64 6.98 -18.52
C GLY A 71 32.56 6.07 -19.15
N GLY A 72 31.97 6.48 -20.28
CA GLY A 72 30.95 5.70 -20.99
C GLY A 72 29.52 6.19 -20.76
N ARG A 73 28.54 5.40 -21.20
CA ARG A 73 27.10 5.73 -21.09
C ARG A 73 26.41 4.70 -20.19
N GLY A 74 25.49 5.15 -19.34
CA GLY A 74 24.74 4.28 -18.44
C GLY A 74 25.66 3.51 -17.49
N ASN A 75 25.42 2.21 -17.33
CA ASN A 75 26.16 1.33 -16.41
C ASN A 75 27.45 0.74 -17.04
N ALA A 76 28.02 1.41 -18.04
CA ALA A 76 29.26 0.95 -18.67
C ALA A 76 30.44 0.95 -17.68
N GLY A 77 31.33 -0.02 -17.84
CA GLY A 77 32.54 -0.13 -17.03
C GLY A 77 32.35 -0.70 -15.62
N GLY A 78 31.17 -1.22 -15.29
CA GLY A 78 30.85 -1.64 -13.92
C GLY A 78 31.74 -2.76 -13.35
N MET A 79 32.37 -3.58 -14.19
CA MET A 79 33.39 -4.57 -13.76
C MET A 79 34.84 -4.11 -13.98
N HIS A 80 35.03 -2.97 -14.64
CA HIS A 80 36.34 -2.47 -15.06
C HIS A 80 36.64 -1.13 -14.36
N HIS A 81 36.62 -0.02 -15.09
CA HIS A 81 37.01 1.29 -14.57
C HIS A 81 36.01 1.93 -13.59
N HIS A 82 34.77 1.42 -13.51
CA HIS A 82 33.78 1.81 -12.50
C HIS A 82 33.56 0.73 -11.42
N ARG A 83 34.43 -0.30 -11.36
CA ARG A 83 34.31 -1.43 -10.43
C ARG A 83 34.17 -1.01 -8.97
N ILE A 84 35.01 -0.06 -8.52
CA ILE A 84 34.99 0.41 -7.13
C ILE A 84 33.60 0.94 -6.73
N ASN A 85 32.89 1.60 -7.66
CA ASN A 85 31.56 2.13 -7.38
C ASN A 85 30.52 1.00 -7.21
N PHE A 86 30.61 -0.05 -8.03
CA PHE A 86 29.69 -1.18 -7.95
C PHE A 86 29.98 -2.06 -6.72
N ASP A 87 31.23 -2.38 -6.46
CA ASP A 87 31.61 -3.21 -5.32
C ASP A 87 31.31 -2.53 -3.98
N LYS A 88 31.46 -1.19 -3.91
CA LYS A 88 31.23 -0.42 -2.68
C LYS A 88 29.76 -0.22 -2.35
N TYR A 89 28.94 0.15 -3.34
CA TYR A 89 27.55 0.56 -3.08
C TYR A 89 26.51 -0.49 -3.48
N HIS A 90 26.86 -1.41 -4.39
CA HIS A 90 25.93 -2.39 -4.95
C HIS A 90 26.54 -3.81 -4.97
N PRO A 91 26.95 -4.36 -3.81
CA PRO A 91 27.46 -5.72 -3.75
C PRO A 91 26.37 -6.71 -4.20
N GLY A 92 26.74 -7.68 -5.03
CA GLY A 92 25.81 -8.66 -5.59
C GLY A 92 25.07 -8.22 -6.87
N TYR A 93 25.42 -7.05 -7.43
CA TYR A 93 24.88 -6.61 -8.72
C TYR A 93 25.26 -7.54 -9.87
N PHE A 94 26.50 -8.04 -9.86
CA PHE A 94 26.99 -9.03 -10.83
C PHE A 94 26.84 -10.44 -10.26
N GLY A 95 26.23 -11.34 -11.04
CA GLY A 95 26.05 -12.74 -10.69
C GLY A 95 24.66 -13.27 -11.01
N LYS A 96 24.45 -14.57 -10.81
CA LYS A 96 23.16 -15.24 -10.97
C LYS A 96 22.81 -15.96 -9.67
N VAL A 97 21.60 -15.74 -9.16
CA VAL A 97 21.10 -16.36 -7.92
C VAL A 97 19.70 -16.93 -8.15
N GLY A 98 19.41 -18.10 -7.57
CA GLY A 98 18.09 -18.72 -7.55
C GLY A 98 17.63 -19.34 -8.87
N MET A 99 16.37 -19.75 -8.92
CA MET A 99 15.71 -20.40 -10.07
C MET A 99 14.73 -19.45 -10.76
N ARG A 100 14.59 -19.54 -12.08
CA ARG A 100 13.67 -18.70 -12.87
C ARG A 100 12.25 -19.28 -12.83
N HIS A 101 11.29 -18.47 -12.40
CA HIS A 101 9.86 -18.81 -12.45
C HIS A 101 9.19 -18.16 -13.68
N TYR A 102 8.73 -18.96 -14.63
CA TYR A 102 8.02 -18.47 -15.83
C TYR A 102 6.54 -18.16 -15.51
N HIS A 103 5.93 -17.24 -16.26
CA HIS A 103 4.50 -16.86 -16.12
C HIS A 103 4.04 -16.64 -14.67
N LEU A 104 4.80 -15.84 -13.90
CA LEU A 104 4.46 -15.53 -12.51
C LEU A 104 3.13 -14.77 -12.40
N LYS A 105 2.11 -15.42 -11.83
CA LYS A 105 0.83 -14.78 -11.49
C LYS A 105 0.91 -14.27 -10.04
N ARG A 106 1.02 -12.95 -9.85
CA ARG A 106 1.12 -12.37 -8.49
C ARG A 106 -0.17 -12.51 -7.68
N ASN A 107 -1.32 -12.61 -8.34
CA ASN A 107 -2.62 -12.74 -7.66
C ASN A 107 -2.74 -14.04 -6.86
N THR A 108 -2.09 -15.13 -7.28
CA THR A 108 -2.11 -16.40 -6.52
C THR A 108 -1.23 -16.34 -5.27
N LEU A 109 -0.21 -15.46 -5.28
CA LEU A 109 0.68 -15.22 -4.15
C LEU A 109 0.19 -14.06 -3.26
N PHE A 110 -0.99 -13.50 -3.55
CA PHE A 110 -1.52 -12.37 -2.82
C PHE A 110 -1.92 -12.79 -1.41
N CYS A 111 -1.15 -12.35 -0.41
CA CYS A 111 -1.40 -12.63 1.00
C CYS A 111 -1.02 -11.41 1.85
N PRO A 112 -1.86 -10.35 1.84
CA PRO A 112 -1.68 -9.20 2.70
C PRO A 112 -1.76 -9.61 4.18
N THR A 113 -0.83 -9.11 4.98
CA THR A 113 -0.69 -9.46 6.40
C THR A 113 -1.04 -8.29 7.32
N ILE A 114 -1.64 -8.59 8.46
CA ILE A 114 -1.88 -7.62 9.54
C ILE A 114 -1.35 -8.17 10.87
N ASN A 115 -0.84 -7.29 11.73
CA ASN A 115 -0.35 -7.64 13.06
C ASN A 115 -1.42 -7.37 14.14
N LEU A 116 -1.27 -7.99 15.31
CA LEU A 116 -2.22 -7.84 16.43
C LEU A 116 -2.33 -6.42 16.99
N ASP A 117 -1.26 -5.63 16.92
CA ASP A 117 -1.24 -4.23 17.36
C ASP A 117 -2.24 -3.34 16.62
N LYS A 118 -2.44 -3.61 15.32
CA LYS A 118 -3.34 -2.86 14.43
C LYS A 118 -4.72 -3.51 14.28
N LEU A 119 -4.98 -4.62 14.97
CA LEU A 119 -6.25 -5.33 14.83
C LEU A 119 -7.44 -4.47 15.31
N TRP A 120 -7.23 -3.71 16.39
CA TRP A 120 -8.24 -2.79 16.94
C TRP A 120 -8.42 -1.49 16.17
N THR A 121 -7.55 -1.18 15.19
CA THR A 121 -7.74 0.00 14.32
C THR A 121 -8.67 -0.29 13.16
N LEU A 122 -8.98 -1.56 12.89
CA LEU A 122 -9.95 -1.96 11.86
C LEU A 122 -11.40 -1.67 12.26
N VAL A 123 -11.63 -1.41 13.54
CA VAL A 123 -12.95 -1.15 14.10
C VAL A 123 -12.98 0.30 14.60
N SER A 124 -14.15 0.94 14.57
CA SER A 124 -14.32 2.28 15.15
C SER A 124 -14.02 2.28 16.66
N GLU A 125 -13.48 3.39 17.16
CA GLU A 125 -13.15 3.54 18.58
C GLU A 125 -14.37 3.41 19.49
N GLN A 126 -15.54 3.89 19.02
CA GLN A 126 -16.81 3.75 19.74
C GLN A 126 -17.12 2.28 20.04
N THR A 127 -16.95 1.42 19.05
CA THR A 127 -17.17 -0.03 19.18
C THR A 127 -16.20 -0.62 20.20
N ARG A 128 -14.91 -0.26 20.13
CA ARG A 128 -13.89 -0.72 21.08
C ARG A 128 -14.21 -0.32 22.53
N VAL A 129 -14.65 0.91 22.77
CA VAL A 129 -14.99 1.40 24.12
C VAL A 129 -16.25 0.73 24.66
N ASN A 130 -17.26 0.50 23.81
CA ASN A 130 -18.52 -0.13 24.21
C ASN A 130 -18.33 -1.58 24.66
N TYR A 131 -17.55 -2.37 23.90
CA TYR A 131 -17.23 -3.75 24.28
C TYR A 131 -16.22 -3.82 25.43
N GLY A 132 -15.37 -2.79 25.60
CA GLY A 132 -14.47 -2.69 26.75
C GLY A 132 -15.17 -2.51 28.10
N LYS A 133 -16.36 -1.91 28.11
CA LYS A 133 -17.17 -1.68 29.32
C LYS A 133 -18.03 -2.89 29.73
N LYS A 134 -18.21 -3.87 28.83
CA LYS A 134 -19.07 -5.05 29.04
C LYS A 134 -18.25 -6.34 28.89
N PRO A 135 -17.50 -6.76 29.93
CA PRO A 135 -16.64 -7.94 29.84
C PRO A 135 -17.41 -9.25 29.65
N ASP A 136 -18.64 -9.34 30.18
CA ASP A 136 -19.49 -10.54 30.10
C ASP A 136 -20.41 -10.57 28.87
N GLY A 137 -20.27 -9.59 27.98
CA GLY A 137 -21.08 -9.44 26.77
C GLY A 137 -20.54 -10.20 25.55
N PRO A 138 -21.27 -10.19 24.43
CA PRO A 138 -20.79 -10.78 23.18
C PRO A 138 -19.51 -10.08 22.71
N ALA A 139 -18.46 -10.87 22.41
CA ALA A 139 -17.19 -10.33 21.94
C ALA A 139 -17.30 -9.75 20.51
N PRO A 140 -16.59 -8.65 20.19
CA PRO A 140 -16.61 -8.08 18.86
C PRO A 140 -15.96 -9.02 17.84
N ILE A 141 -16.59 -9.11 16.66
CA ILE A 141 -16.07 -9.86 15.52
C ILE A 141 -15.29 -8.89 14.64
N ILE A 142 -14.00 -9.17 14.47
CA ILE A 142 -13.12 -8.42 13.57
C ILE A 142 -12.85 -9.28 12.35
N ASP A 143 -13.48 -8.89 11.25
CA ASP A 143 -13.28 -9.50 9.94
C ASP A 143 -12.12 -8.82 9.22
N VAL A 144 -10.95 -9.47 9.22
CA VAL A 144 -9.78 -8.93 8.55
C VAL A 144 -9.84 -9.11 7.03
N VAL A 145 -10.64 -10.08 6.54
CA VAL A 145 -10.81 -10.35 5.11
C VAL A 145 -11.59 -9.22 4.47
N ARG A 146 -12.65 -8.73 5.12
CA ARG A 146 -13.38 -7.54 4.70
C ARG A 146 -12.49 -6.29 4.64
N ALA A 147 -11.52 -6.19 5.54
CA ALA A 147 -10.52 -5.12 5.55
C ALA A 147 -9.38 -5.33 4.51
N GLY A 148 -9.42 -6.41 3.73
CA GLY A 148 -8.44 -6.69 2.68
C GLY A 148 -7.17 -7.41 3.15
N TYR A 149 -7.18 -8.02 4.34
CA TYR A 149 -6.06 -8.82 4.88
C TYR A 149 -6.38 -10.30 4.95
N PHE A 150 -5.41 -11.15 4.63
CA PHE A 150 -5.62 -12.61 4.62
C PHE A 150 -4.96 -13.31 5.81
N LYS A 151 -3.82 -12.79 6.28
CA LYS A 151 -3.03 -13.45 7.33
C LYS A 151 -2.80 -12.56 8.55
N VAL A 152 -3.08 -13.09 9.74
CA VAL A 152 -2.83 -12.41 11.02
C VAL A 152 -1.53 -12.89 11.67
N LEU A 153 -0.65 -11.93 11.96
CA LEU A 153 0.68 -12.13 12.53
C LEU A 153 0.74 -11.68 14.00
N GLY A 154 1.58 -12.37 14.79
CA GLY A 154 1.61 -12.22 16.26
C GLY A 154 2.48 -11.07 16.82
N LYS A 155 2.85 -10.06 16.03
CA LYS A 155 3.61 -8.90 16.56
C LYS A 155 2.69 -8.02 17.41
N GLY A 156 3.19 -7.52 18.54
CA GLY A 156 2.44 -6.64 19.45
C GLY A 156 1.73 -7.38 20.59
N LYS A 157 0.95 -6.60 21.36
CA LYS A 157 0.13 -7.08 22.48
C LYS A 157 -1.32 -6.65 22.21
N LEU A 158 -2.26 -7.54 22.52
CA LEU A 158 -3.68 -7.19 22.52
C LEU A 158 -4.05 -6.59 23.89
N PRO A 159 -5.02 -5.66 23.95
CA PRO A 159 -5.64 -5.27 25.21
C PRO A 159 -6.31 -6.49 25.86
N LYS A 160 -6.51 -6.47 27.18
CA LYS A 160 -7.22 -7.52 27.94
C LYS A 160 -8.74 -7.49 27.67
N GLN A 161 -9.13 -7.62 26.41
CA GLN A 161 -10.52 -7.62 25.94
C GLN A 161 -10.69 -8.77 24.95
N PRO A 162 -11.67 -9.67 25.17
CA PRO A 162 -11.89 -10.82 24.30
C PRO A 162 -12.29 -10.36 22.89
N VAL A 163 -11.77 -11.04 21.87
CA VAL A 163 -12.02 -10.68 20.46
C VAL A 163 -12.13 -11.93 19.60
N ILE A 164 -13.08 -11.93 18.66
CA ILE A 164 -13.23 -12.99 17.67
C ILE A 164 -12.64 -12.48 16.36
N VAL A 165 -11.60 -13.12 15.86
CA VAL A 165 -10.93 -12.70 14.62
C VAL A 165 -11.25 -13.68 13.50
N LYS A 166 -11.78 -13.17 12.39
CA LYS A 166 -12.01 -13.95 11.16
C LYS A 166 -10.91 -13.66 10.14
N ALA A 167 -10.13 -14.67 9.78
CA ALA A 167 -9.04 -14.56 8.80
C ALA A 167 -8.89 -15.85 7.98
N LYS A 168 -8.13 -15.80 6.88
CA LYS A 168 -7.78 -17.00 6.11
C LYS A 168 -6.65 -17.80 6.75
N PHE A 169 -5.65 -17.10 7.30
CA PHE A 169 -4.48 -17.70 7.92
C PHE A 169 -4.13 -17.02 9.24
N PHE A 170 -3.65 -17.80 10.20
CA PHE A 170 -3.08 -17.31 11.44
C PHE A 170 -1.64 -17.81 11.61
N SER A 171 -0.83 -17.03 12.32
CA SER A 171 0.46 -17.51 12.83
C SER A 171 0.27 -18.14 14.22
N ARG A 172 1.07 -19.17 14.55
CA ARG A 172 1.00 -19.85 15.86
C ARG A 172 1.00 -18.87 17.04
N ARG A 173 1.94 -17.92 17.04
CA ARG A 173 2.04 -16.87 18.07
C ARG A 173 0.84 -15.93 18.11
N ALA A 174 0.16 -15.71 16.99
CA ALA A 174 -1.06 -14.90 16.97
C ALA A 174 -2.20 -15.65 17.66
N GLU A 175 -2.38 -16.94 17.34
CA GLU A 175 -3.41 -17.77 17.95
C GLU A 175 -3.21 -17.90 19.47
N GLU A 176 -1.99 -18.19 19.92
CA GLU A 176 -1.64 -18.28 21.34
C GLU A 176 -2.03 -16.99 22.09
N LYS A 177 -1.77 -15.82 21.51
CA LYS A 177 -2.08 -14.52 22.10
C LYS A 177 -3.58 -14.19 22.08
N ILE A 178 -4.28 -14.51 20.99
CA ILE A 178 -5.72 -14.29 20.88
C ILE A 178 -6.44 -15.18 21.91
N LYS A 179 -6.06 -16.46 22.00
CA LYS A 179 -6.60 -17.40 23.00
C LYS A 179 -6.25 -16.96 24.43
N GLY A 180 -5.02 -16.47 24.66
CA GLY A 180 -4.59 -15.97 25.97
C GLY A 180 -5.35 -14.74 26.47
N VAL A 181 -6.00 -13.99 25.58
CA VAL A 181 -6.87 -12.84 25.92
C VAL A 181 -8.35 -13.28 26.07
N GLY A 182 -8.66 -14.56 25.86
CA GLY A 182 -10.03 -15.08 25.88
C GLY A 182 -10.76 -14.87 24.54
N GLY A 183 -10.02 -14.61 23.46
CA GLY A 183 -10.56 -14.51 22.11
C GLY A 183 -10.62 -15.83 21.36
N ALA A 184 -11.25 -15.81 20.18
CA ALA A 184 -11.35 -16.97 19.29
C ALA A 184 -10.81 -16.63 17.89
N CYS A 185 -10.17 -17.62 17.26
CA CYS A 185 -9.70 -17.53 15.87
C CYS A 185 -10.64 -18.32 14.98
N VAL A 186 -11.26 -17.67 14.01
CA VAL A 186 -12.18 -18.28 13.04
C VAL A 186 -11.53 -18.25 11.67
N LEU A 187 -11.40 -19.43 11.06
CA LEU A 187 -10.86 -19.58 9.72
C LEU A 187 -11.95 -19.33 8.68
N THR A 188 -11.60 -18.60 7.63
CA THR A 188 -12.52 -18.20 6.54
C THR A 188 -11.84 -18.49 5.20
N ALA A 189 -12.59 -18.99 4.21
CA ALA A 189 -12.06 -19.36 2.90
C ALA A 189 -11.90 -18.16 1.94
#